data_AF-A0A3A4SWU1-F1
#
_entry.id   AF-A0A3A4SWU1-F1
#
_cell.length_a   1.000
_cell.length_b   1.000
_cell.length_c   1.000
_cell.angle_alpha   90.00
_cell.angle_beta   90.00
_cell.angle_gamma   90.00
#
_symmetry.space_group_name_H-M   'P 1'
#
loop_
_entity.id
_entity.type
_entity.pdbx_description
1 polymer ?
#
loop_
_entity_poly.entity_id
_entity_poly.type
_entity_poly.pdbx_seq_one_letter_code
_entity_poly.pdbx_strand_id
1 'polypeptide(L)'
;MRKSHFTIEQHQALGSGIKAAYIFLNALDPALKKNYPNDSSVVRLSDLVLKVFRTLQSELDELVYIENPALPNSVVNSCYFDCDGRCQNSVAKKADKP
;
A
#
# COMPACT_ATOMS: atom_id res chain seq x y z
N MET A 1 -12.86 -2.30 -27.83
CA MET A 1 -12.77 -1.40 -26.65
C MET A 1 -11.32 -1.37 -26.21
N ARG A 2 -10.63 -0.20 -26.24
CA ARG A 2 -9.30 -0.09 -25.63
C ARG A 2 -9.50 -0.20 -24.12
N LYS A 3 -8.96 -1.26 -23.49
CA LYS A 3 -8.78 -1.27 -22.04
C LYS A 3 -7.86 -0.10 -21.73
N SER A 4 -8.34 0.88 -20.97
CA SER A 4 -7.50 1.99 -20.53
C SER A 4 -6.69 1.44 -19.37
N HIS A 5 -5.44 1.10 -19.65
CA HIS A 5 -4.48 0.72 -18.63
C HIS A 5 -4.10 1.95 -17.81
N PHE A 6 -3.89 1.77 -16.51
CA PHE A 6 -3.34 2.82 -15.68
C PHE A 6 -1.85 2.98 -15.99
N THR A 7 -1.41 4.23 -16.05
CA THR A 7 0.02 4.56 -16.09
C THR A 7 0.65 4.28 -14.73
N ILE A 8 1.96 4.08 -14.70
CA ILE A 8 2.69 3.84 -13.45
C ILE A 8 2.53 5.00 -12.46
N GLU A 9 2.48 6.24 -12.95
CA GLU A 9 2.26 7.43 -12.14
C GLU A 9 0.86 7.42 -11.48
N GLN A 10 -0.15 6.92 -12.19
CA GLN A 10 -1.50 6.79 -11.61
C GLN A 10 -1.56 5.68 -10.56
N HIS A 11 -0.89 4.55 -10.78
CA HIS A 11 -0.76 3.51 -9.76
C HIS A 11 -0.04 4.04 -8.51
N GLN A 12 1.04 4.79 -8.66
CA GLN A 12 1.78 5.41 -7.54
C GLN A 12 0.93 6.45 -6.77
N ALA A 13 0.13 7.24 -7.49
CA ALA A 13 -0.79 8.19 -6.87
C ALA A 13 -1.86 7.48 -6.02
N LEU A 14 -2.45 6.40 -6.54
CA LEU A 14 -3.39 5.56 -5.80
C LEU A 14 -2.70 4.85 -4.61
N GLY A 15 -1.51 4.31 -4.85
CA GLY A 15 -0.66 3.67 -3.85
C GLY A 15 -0.35 4.56 -2.67
N SER A 16 -0.07 5.84 -2.90
CA SER A 16 0.17 6.82 -1.84
C SER A 16 -1.03 6.96 -0.88
N GLY A 17 -2.25 6.99 -1.41
CA GLY A 17 -3.47 7.06 -0.60
C GLY A 17 -3.71 5.78 0.21
N ILE A 18 -3.57 4.62 -0.42
CA ILE A 18 -3.74 3.30 0.23
C ILE A 18 -2.67 3.12 1.32
N LYS A 19 -1.43 3.50 1.05
CA LYS A 19 -0.32 3.47 2.01
C LYS A 19 -0.59 4.32 3.23
N ALA A 20 -1.11 5.54 3.05
CA ALA A 20 -1.45 6.42 4.17
C ALA A 20 -2.51 5.79 5.09
N ALA A 21 -3.55 5.18 4.51
CA ALA A 21 -4.58 4.48 5.27
C ALA A 21 -4.01 3.25 6.01
N TYR A 22 -3.18 2.45 5.35
CA TYR A 22 -2.54 1.29 5.97
C TYR A 22 -1.62 1.68 7.15
N ILE A 23 -0.80 2.73 6.99
CA ILE A 23 0.07 3.25 8.07
C ILE A 23 -0.76 3.67 9.28
N PHE A 24 -1.84 4.43 9.06
CA PHE A 24 -2.73 4.87 10.13
C PHE A 24 -3.36 3.68 10.87
N LEU A 25 -3.91 2.72 10.13
CA LEU A 25 -4.55 1.53 10.70
C LEU A 25 -3.55 0.66 11.48
N ASN A 26 -2.34 0.49 10.95
CA ASN A 26 -1.30 -0.29 11.61
C ASN A 26 -0.79 0.38 12.90
N ALA A 27 -0.82 1.71 12.98
CA ALA A 27 -0.55 2.46 14.21
C ALA A 27 -1.74 2.39 15.20
N LEU A 28 -2.96 2.31 14.70
CA LEU A 28 -4.18 2.23 15.50
C LEU A 28 -4.39 0.84 16.13
N ASP A 29 -4.00 -0.24 15.45
CA ASP A 29 -4.21 -1.62 15.90
C ASP A 29 -3.65 -1.91 17.30
N PRO A 30 -2.40 -1.55 17.66
CA PRO A 30 -1.89 -1.71 19.02
C PRO A 30 -2.69 -0.90 20.05
N ALA A 31 -3.17 0.29 19.69
CA ALA A 31 -3.96 1.13 20.58
C ALA A 31 -5.35 0.53 20.84
N LEU A 32 -5.98 -0.04 19.81
CA LEU A 32 -7.24 -0.78 19.96
C LEU A 32 -7.07 -2.02 20.84
N LYS A 33 -6.03 -2.83 20.58
CA LYS A 33 -5.73 -4.03 21.36
C LYS A 33 -5.41 -3.71 22.83
N LYS A 34 -4.78 -2.55 23.09
CA LYS A 34 -4.51 -2.07 24.46
C LYS A 34 -5.76 -1.60 25.19
N ASN A 35 -6.63 -0.84 24.52
CA ASN A 35 -7.81 -0.22 25.15
C ASN A 35 -9.02 -1.17 25.21
N TYR A 36 -9.09 -2.16 24.34
CA TYR A 36 -10.18 -3.12 24.23
C TYR A 36 -9.68 -4.58 24.25
N PRO A 37 -8.86 -5.00 25.24
CA PRO A 37 -8.18 -6.30 25.22
C PRO A 37 -9.13 -7.50 25.33
N ASN A 38 -10.32 -7.30 25.90
CA ASN A 38 -11.33 -8.35 26.07
C ASN A 38 -12.46 -8.28 25.04
N ASP A 39 -12.47 -7.25 24.18
CA ASP A 39 -13.43 -7.15 23.09
C ASP A 39 -12.88 -7.85 21.86
N SER A 40 -13.15 -9.15 21.78
CA SER A 40 -12.73 -9.99 20.65
C SER A 40 -13.28 -9.51 19.31
N SER A 41 -14.39 -8.75 19.30
CA SER A 41 -14.97 -8.21 18.07
C SER A 41 -14.12 -7.07 17.52
N VAL A 42 -13.69 -6.14 18.39
CA VAL A 42 -12.80 -5.02 18.02
C VAL A 42 -11.46 -5.53 17.52
N VAL A 43 -10.85 -6.47 18.25
CA VAL A 43 -9.55 -7.06 17.87
C VAL A 43 -9.66 -7.78 16.52
N ARG A 44 -10.68 -8.64 16.35
CA ARG A 44 -10.89 -9.37 15.10
C ARG A 44 -11.18 -8.45 13.92
N LEU A 45 -11.94 -7.37 14.14
CA LEU A 45 -12.24 -6.39 13.09
C LEU A 45 -10.98 -5.64 12.67
N SER A 46 -10.14 -5.24 13.62
CA SER A 46 -8.84 -4.61 13.35
C SER A 46 -7.94 -5.51 12.50
N ASP A 47 -7.78 -6.77 12.91
CA ASP A 47 -6.98 -7.77 12.17
C ASP A 47 -7.56 -8.02 10.76
N LEU A 48 -8.88 -8.09 10.63
CA LEU A 48 -9.56 -8.27 9.35
C LEU A 48 -9.30 -7.09 8.40
N VAL A 49 -9.39 -5.86 8.89
CA VAL A 49 -9.12 -4.66 8.09
C VAL A 49 -7.68 -4.67 7.60
N LEU A 50 -6.70 -4.94 8.47
CA LEU A 50 -5.29 -5.02 8.06
C LEU A 50 -5.06 -6.13 7.01
N LYS A 51 -5.74 -7.27 7.15
CA LYS A 51 -5.69 -8.35 6.15
C LYS A 51 -6.27 -7.91 4.79
N VAL A 52 -7.39 -7.20 4.79
CA VAL A 52 -8.00 -6.67 3.55
C VAL A 52 -7.05 -5.72 2.83
N PHE A 53 -6.34 -4.85 3.56
CA PHE A 53 -5.35 -3.97 2.94
C PHE A 53 -4.18 -4.74 2.29
N ARG A 54 -3.71 -5.83 2.90
CA ARG A 54 -2.68 -6.69 2.30
C ARG A 54 -3.18 -7.43 1.07
N THR A 55 -4.42 -7.94 1.09
CA THR A 55 -5.03 -8.55 -0.09
C THR A 55 -5.19 -7.54 -1.21
N LEU A 56 -5.71 -6.34 -0.90
CA LEU A 56 -5.85 -5.26 -1.87
C LEU A 56 -4.51 -4.88 -2.51
N GLN A 57 -3.45 -4.80 -1.71
CA GLN A 57 -2.09 -4.56 -2.22
C GLN A 57 -1.68 -5.63 -3.23
N SER A 58 -1.81 -6.92 -2.88
CA SER A 58 -1.42 -8.03 -3.75
C SER A 58 -2.14 -7.99 -5.10
N GLU A 59 -3.45 -7.73 -5.10
CA GLU A 59 -4.27 -7.62 -6.32
C GLU A 59 -3.82 -6.43 -7.17
N LEU A 60 -3.48 -5.30 -6.54
CA LEU A 60 -3.03 -4.10 -7.23
C LEU A 60 -1.61 -4.25 -7.78
N ASP A 61 -0.70 -4.93 -7.07
CA ASP A 61 0.66 -5.24 -7.56
C ASP A 61 0.59 -6.17 -8.79
N GLU A 62 -0.30 -7.18 -8.77
CA GLU A 62 -0.56 -8.02 -9.94
C GLU A 62 -1.11 -7.21 -11.12
N LEU A 63 -2.00 -6.25 -10.86
CA LEU A 63 -2.49 -5.35 -11.90
C LEU A 63 -1.35 -4.52 -12.50
N VAL A 64 -0.44 -3.95 -11.71
CA VAL A 64 0.73 -3.21 -12.26
C VAL A 64 1.57 -4.11 -13.15
N TYR A 65 1.81 -5.36 -12.74
CA TYR A 65 2.58 -6.32 -13.53
C TYR A 65 1.91 -6.62 -14.88
N ILE A 66 0.60 -6.83 -14.90
CA ILE A 66 -0.17 -7.09 -16.12
C ILE A 66 -0.16 -5.87 -17.06
N GLU A 67 -0.30 -4.67 -16.50
CA GLU A 67 -0.41 -3.43 -17.27
C GLU A 67 0.95 -2.88 -17.73
N ASN A 68 2.03 -3.21 -17.00
CA ASN A 68 3.37 -2.68 -17.23
C ASN A 68 4.44 -3.80 -17.16
N PRO A 69 4.38 -4.84 -18.03
CA PRO A 69 5.23 -6.03 -17.93
C PRO A 69 6.72 -5.78 -18.15
N ALA A 70 7.10 -4.61 -18.67
CA ALA A 70 8.49 -4.21 -18.86
C ALA A 70 9.13 -3.63 -17.58
N LEU A 71 8.35 -3.39 -16.52
CA LEU A 71 8.88 -2.85 -15.27
C LEU A 71 9.62 -3.92 -14.46
N PRO A 72 10.72 -3.56 -13.78
CA PRO A 72 11.35 -4.45 -12.82
C PRO A 72 10.39 -4.80 -11.68
N ASN A 73 10.44 -6.05 -11.19
CA ASN A 73 9.64 -6.51 -10.05
C ASN A 73 9.80 -5.61 -8.80
N SER A 74 10.97 -4.99 -8.60
CA SER A 74 11.19 -4.04 -7.50
C SER A 74 10.35 -2.77 -7.60
N VAL A 75 10.04 -2.31 -8.81
CA VAL A 75 9.19 -1.13 -9.06
C VAL A 75 7.71 -1.50 -8.91
N VAL A 76 7.33 -2.71 -9.36
CA VAL A 76 5.98 -3.25 -9.18
C VAL A 76 5.65 -3.39 -7.69
N ASN A 77 6.52 -4.08 -6.94
CA ASN A 77 6.31 -4.38 -5.51
C ASN A 77 6.35 -3.15 -4.59
N SER A 78 6.93 -2.03 -5.05
CA SER A 78 7.00 -0.78 -4.27
C SER A 78 5.95 0.25 -4.69
N CYS A 79 5.11 -0.07 -5.68
CA CYS A 79 4.16 0.87 -6.27
C CYS A 79 3.04 1.28 -5.31
N TYR A 80 2.55 0.32 -4.51
CA TYR A 80 1.51 0.57 -3.52
C TYR A 80 2.08 0.76 -2.11
N PHE A 81 2.82 -0.21 -1.56
CA PHE A 81 3.62 -0.01 -0.34
C PHE A 81 4.57 -1.20 -0.07
N ASP A 82 5.78 -0.94 0.42
CA ASP A 82 6.70 -2.02 0.80
C ASP A 82 6.12 -2.87 1.95
N CYS A 83 6.01 -4.18 1.72
CA CYS A 83 5.52 -5.18 2.68
C CYS A 83 6.29 -5.21 4.02
N ASP A 84 7.48 -4.61 4.06
CA ASP A 84 8.36 -4.56 5.23
C ASP A 84 8.03 -3.44 6.22
N GLY A 85 7.05 -2.56 5.92
CA GLY A 85 6.76 -1.40 6.78
C GLY A 85 7.91 -0.39 6.88
N ARG A 86 9.02 -0.62 6.15
CA ARG A 86 10.11 0.33 6.00
C ARG A 86 9.74 1.27 4.87
N CYS A 87 9.20 2.42 5.25
CA CYS A 87 8.96 3.54 4.35
C CYS A 87 10.21 3.83 3.50
N GLN A 88 10.24 3.40 2.24
CA GLN A 88 11.07 4.08 1.26
C GLN A 88 10.38 5.40 0.93
N ASN A 89 10.83 6.46 1.59
CA ASN A 89 10.64 7.82 1.12
C ASN A 89 11.47 8.00 -0.15
N SER A 90 10.88 7.67 -1.29
CA SER A 90 11.51 7.90 -2.60
C SER A 90 10.61 8.79 -3.45
N VAL A 91 10.22 9.95 -2.93
CA VAL A 91 9.78 11.06 -3.79
C VAL A 91 10.59 12.30 -3.43
N ALA A 92 11.18 12.88 -4.48
CA ALA A 92 11.81 14.19 -4.56
C ALA A 92 13.20 14.35 -3.92
N LYS A 93 14.24 14.01 -4.70
CA LYS A 93 15.26 15.02 -4.98
C LYS A 93 15.19 15.36 -6.46
N LYS A 94 14.42 16.39 -6.81
CA LYS A 94 14.75 17.17 -8.02
C LYS A 94 16.20 17.60 -7.83
N ALA A 95 17.06 17.18 -8.75
CA ALA A 95 18.42 17.67 -8.80
C ALA A 95 18.36 19.19 -8.97
N ASP A 96 18.80 19.92 -7.95
CA ASP A 96 19.27 21.28 -8.14
C ASP A 96 20.40 21.22 -9.16
N LYS A 97 20.18 21.88 -10.29
CA LYS A 97 21.17 22.04 -11.35
C LYS A 97 22.02 23.27 -10.99
N PRO A 98 23.35 23.20 -11.07
CA PRO A 98 24.17 24.41 -11.08
C PRO A 98 23.92 25.24 -12.35
#